data_AF-A0A529PWQ3-F1
#
_entry.id   AF-A0A529PWQ3-F1
#
_cell.length_a   1.000
_cell.length_b   1.000
_cell.length_c   1.000
_cell.angle_alpha   90.00
_cell.angle_beta   90.00
_cell.angle_gamma   90.00
#
_symmetry.space_group_name_H-M   'P 1'
#
loop_
_entity.id
_entity.type
_entity.pdbx_description
1 polymer ?
#
loop_
_entity_poly.entity_id
_entity_poly.type
_entity_poly.pdbx_seq_one_letter_code
_entity_poly.pdbx_strand_id
1 'polypeptide(L)' 'PDAVAAALPGAKLLYLESPTSMMFELQDLEHLTRLAKEQGIVTTIDNSWATPVFQKPISHGVDLVLHSASKYLSGHSDT' A
#
# COMPACT_ATOMS: atom_id res chain seq x y z
N PRO A 1 9.98 6.71 -7.57
CA PRO A 1 8.86 7.39 -8.29
C PRO A 1 8.94 7.19 -9.81
N ASP A 2 10.07 7.56 -10.42
CA ASP A 2 10.23 7.54 -11.89
C ASP A 2 10.09 6.14 -12.50
N ALA A 3 10.66 5.12 -11.84
CA ALA A 3 10.51 3.72 -12.26
C ALA A 3 9.05 3.23 -12.18
N VAL A 4 8.28 3.69 -11.19
CA VAL A 4 6.86 3.35 -11.08
C VAL A 4 6.08 4.01 -12.19
N ALA A 5 6.26 5.32 -12.40
CA ALA A 5 5.58 6.07 -13.46
C ALA A 5 5.81 5.45 -14.85
N ALA A 6 7.03 5.02 -15.14
CA ALA A 6 7.37 4.34 -16.39
C ALA A 6 6.68 2.98 -16.57
N ALA A 7 6.33 2.30 -15.47
CA ALA A 7 5.71 0.97 -15.47
C ALA A 7 4.17 1.00 -15.46
N LEU A 8 3.53 2.15 -15.20
CA LEU A 8 2.07 2.27 -15.11
C LEU A 8 1.30 2.08 -16.44
N PRO A 9 1.80 2.49 -17.62
CA PRO A 9 1.03 2.35 -18.86
C PRO A 9 0.60 0.90 -19.13
N GLY A 10 -0.72 0.67 -19.19
CA GLY A 10 -1.31 -0.65 -19.42
C GLY A 10 -1.54 -1.50 -18.15
N ALA A 11 -1.02 -1.08 -17.01
CA ALA A 11 -1.28 -1.73 -15.72
C ALA A 11 -2.76 -1.58 -15.32
N LYS A 12 -3.23 -2.51 -14.48
CA LYS A 12 -4.58 -2.50 -13.90
C LYS A 12 -4.58 -2.31 -12.39
N LEU A 13 -3.46 -2.60 -11.75
CA LEU A 13 -3.29 -2.57 -10.30
C LEU A 13 -1.89 -2.04 -9.96
N LEU A 14 -1.83 -1.09 -9.04
CA LEU A 14 -0.61 -0.70 -8.33
C LEU A 14 -0.67 -1.30 -6.92
N TYR A 15 0.21 -2.27 -6.65
CA TYR A 15 0.32 -2.92 -5.34
C TYR A 15 1.47 -2.30 -4.54
N LEU A 16 1.16 -1.83 -3.34
CA LEU A 16 2.09 -1.15 -2.43
C LEU A 16 2.26 -1.93 -1.13
N GLU A 17 3.37 -1.67 -0.44
CA GLU A 17 3.61 -2.12 0.93
C GLU A 17 4.46 -1.03 1.61
N SER A 18 3.98 -0.46 2.71
CA SER A 18 4.71 0.61 3.41
C SER A 18 4.39 0.58 4.90
N PRO A 19 5.36 0.31 5.80
CA PRO A 19 6.74 -0.09 5.50
C PRO A 19 6.85 -1.41 4.73
N THR A 20 7.84 -1.53 3.86
CA THR A 20 8.13 -2.78 3.14
C THR A 20 8.61 -3.88 4.09
N SER A 21 8.28 -5.13 3.80
CA SER A 21 8.74 -6.25 4.61
C SER A 21 10.27 -6.39 4.58
N MET A 22 10.83 -6.73 5.74
CA MET A 22 12.28 -6.91 6.01
C MET A 22 13.13 -5.63 5.95
N MET A 23 12.87 -4.74 5.00
CA MET A 23 13.67 -3.53 4.78
C MET A 23 13.09 -2.30 5.48
N PHE A 24 11.78 -2.31 5.79
CA PHE A 24 11.06 -1.22 6.44
C PHE A 24 11.16 0.12 5.70
N GLU A 25 11.28 0.07 4.38
CA GLU A 25 11.32 1.27 3.56
C GLU A 25 9.93 1.88 3.45
N LEU A 26 9.86 3.20 3.51
CA LEU A 26 8.62 3.95 3.41
C LEU A 26 8.39 4.39 1.96
N GLN A 27 7.12 4.39 1.56
CA GLN A 27 6.69 4.84 0.25
C GLN A 27 5.82 6.10 0.40
N ASP A 28 5.97 7.05 -0.52
CA ASP A 28 5.09 8.23 -0.59
C ASP A 28 3.74 7.82 -1.20
N LEU A 29 2.80 7.49 -0.32
CA LEU A 29 1.50 6.95 -0.73
C LEU A 29 0.69 7.95 -1.55
N GLU A 30 0.67 9.23 -1.18
CA GLU A 30 -0.11 10.25 -1.88
C GLU A 30 0.43 10.52 -3.29
N HIS A 31 1.76 10.56 -3.42
CA HIS A 31 2.38 10.71 -4.73
C HIS A 31 2.05 9.52 -5.64
N LEU A 32 2.18 8.29 -5.13
CA LEU A 32 1.97 7.08 -5.91
C LEU A 32 0.50 6.85 -6.28
N THR A 33 -0.44 7.08 -5.35
CA THR A 33 -1.87 6.96 -5.60
C THR A 33 -2.35 8.00 -6.62
N ARG A 34 -1.81 9.23 -6.58
CA ARG A 34 -2.09 10.25 -7.60
C ARG A 34 -1.67 9.80 -8.99
N LEU A 35 -0.45 9.26 -9.15
CA LEU A 35 0.04 8.76 -10.44
C LEU A 35 -0.84 7.63 -11.00
N ALA A 36 -1.26 6.69 -10.13
CA ALA A 36 -2.15 5.61 -10.52
C ALA A 36 -3.54 6.14 -10.93
N LYS A 37 -4.08 7.07 -10.14
CA LYS A 37 -5.40 7.67 -10.37
C LYS A 37 -5.49 8.44 -11.68
N GLU A 38 -4.44 9.17 -12.07
CA GLU A 38 -4.36 9.87 -13.37
C GLU A 38 -4.49 8.93 -14.57
N GLN A 39 -4.18 7.64 -14.38
CA GLN A 39 -4.26 6.60 -15.41
C GLN A 39 -5.43 5.64 -15.21
N GLY A 40 -6.31 5.89 -14.23
CA GLY A 40 -7.44 5.02 -13.91
C GLY A 40 -7.02 3.63 -13.38
N ILE A 41 -5.87 3.55 -12.73
CA ILE A 41 -5.30 2.32 -12.17
C ILE A 41 -5.75 2.20 -10.71
N VAL A 42 -6.22 1.01 -10.32
CA VAL A 42 -6.61 0.72 -8.94
C VAL A 42 -5.37 0.62 -8.07
N THR A 43 -5.38 1.23 -6.89
CA THR A 43 -4.29 1.14 -5.92
C THR A 43 -4.67 0.25 -4.75
N THR A 44 -3.80 -0.69 -4.39
CA THR A 44 -3.92 -1.50 -3.17
C THR A 44 -2.66 -1.37 -2.33
N ILE A 45 -2.79 -1.51 -1.02
CA ILE A 45 -1.64 -1.53 -0.11
C ILE A 45 -1.75 -2.65 0.93
N ASP A 46 -0.65 -3.34 1.17
CA ASP A 46 -0.47 -4.12 2.38
C ASP A 46 -0.04 -3.20 3.53
N ASN A 47 -0.95 -3.02 4.49
CA ASN A 47 -0.78 -2.14 5.65
C ASN A 47 -0.49 -2.95 6.92
N SER A 48 -0.02 -4.20 6.79
CA SER A 48 0.20 -5.10 7.93
C SER A 48 1.16 -4.53 8.96
N TRP A 49 2.30 -3.98 8.52
CA TRP A 49 3.31 -3.43 9.42
C TRP A 49 2.87 -2.15 10.13
N ALA A 50 2.24 -1.23 9.41
CA ALA A 50 1.84 0.05 9.99
C ALA A 50 0.55 -0.05 10.81
N THR A 51 -0.29 -1.06 10.55
CA THR A 51 -1.59 -1.29 11.22
C THR A 51 -2.60 -0.16 10.93
N PRO A 52 -3.92 -0.35 11.15
CA PRO A 52 -4.88 0.74 11.01
C PRO A 52 -4.74 1.82 12.10
N VAL A 53 -3.93 1.59 13.14
CA VAL A 53 -3.72 2.53 14.24
C VAL A 53 -2.80 3.68 13.81
N PHE A 54 -1.70 3.37 13.10
CA PHE A 54 -0.68 4.37 12.75
C PHE A 54 -0.75 4.86 11.31
N GLN A 55 -1.35 4.09 10.41
CA GLN A 55 -1.52 4.49 9.01
C GLN A 55 -2.94 4.19 8.54
N LYS A 56 -3.55 5.19 7.88
CA LYS A 56 -4.90 5.09 7.28
C LYS A 56 -4.78 5.29 5.77
N PRO A 57 -4.41 4.26 4.99
CA PRO A 57 -4.05 4.44 3.58
C PRO A 57 -5.17 5.00 2.69
N ILE A 58 -6.43 4.74 3.05
CA ILE A 58 -7.60 5.29 2.36
C ILE A 58 -7.56 6.84 2.36
N SER A 59 -7.08 7.45 3.45
CA SER A 59 -6.92 8.90 3.54
C SER A 59 -5.84 9.45 2.60
N HIS A 60 -4.93 8.60 2.12
CA HIS A 60 -3.88 8.94 1.15
C HIS A 60 -4.24 8.54 -0.28
N GLY A 61 -5.51 8.19 -0.54
CA GLY A 61 -6.01 7.88 -1.88
C GLY A 61 -5.83 6.43 -2.33
N VAL A 62 -5.48 5.51 -1.42
CA VAL A 62 -5.48 4.07 -1.73
C VAL A 62 -6.92 3.55 -1.82
N ASP A 63 -7.22 2.73 -2.82
CA ASP A 63 -8.57 2.18 -3.04
C ASP A 63 -8.86 0.95 -2.18
N LEU A 64 -7.87 0.06 -1.99
CA LEU A 64 -8.01 -1.16 -1.19
C LEU A 64 -6.88 -1.31 -0.15
N VAL A 65 -7.25 -1.68 1.08
CA VAL A 65 -6.30 -1.95 2.15
C VAL A 65 -6.33 -3.44 2.50
N LEU A 66 -5.15 -4.06 2.45
CA LEU A 66 -4.91 -5.44 2.81
C LEU A 66 -4.20 -5.51 4.17
N HIS A 67 -4.55 -6.51 4.95
CA HIS A 67 -3.87 -6.86 6.19
C HIS A 67 -3.73 -8.37 6.31
N SER A 68 -2.53 -8.83 6.67
CA SER A 68 -2.33 -10.16 7.20
C SER A 68 -2.87 -10.22 8.63
N ALA A 69 -4.07 -10.80 8.77
CA ALA A 69 -4.79 -10.80 10.05
C ALA A 69 -4.05 -11.58 11.15
N SER A 70 -3.23 -12.58 10.79
CA SER A 70 -2.42 -13.35 11.74
C SER A 70 -1.32 -12.55 12.44
N LYS A 71 -1.03 -11.32 11.98
CA LYS A 71 -0.01 -10.43 12.55
C LYS A 71 -0.61 -9.53 13.62
N TYR A 72 -0.37 -8.22 13.55
CA TYR A 72 -0.78 -7.24 14.56
C TYR A 72 -2.29 -7.18 14.81
N LEU A 73 -3.13 -7.58 13.85
CA LEU A 73 -4.58 -7.61 14.06
C LEU A 73 -4.98 -8.72 15.04
N SER A 74 -4.43 -9.93 14.89
CA SER A 74 -4.58 -10.99 15.90
C SER A 74 -3.76 -10.66 17.14
N GLY A 75 -2.45 -10.45 16.97
CA GLY A 75 -1.51 -10.06 18.02
C GLY A 75 -1.01 -11.21 18.91
N HIS A 76 -1.57 -12.42 18.78
CA HIS A 76 -1.34 -13.52 19.73
C HIS A 76 -0.55 -14.71 19.16
N SER A 77 -0.19 -14.68 17.86
CA SER A 77 0.57 -15.75 17.20
C SER A 77 -0.07 -17.14 17.28
N ASP A 78 -1.39 -17.21 17.38
CA ASP A 78 -2.20 -18.42 17.58
C ASP A 78 -3.20 -18.65 16.43
N THR A 79 -3.01 -17.92 15.34
CA THR A 79 -3.93 -17.84 14.19
C THR A 79 -3.26 -18.35 12.91
#